data_AF-A0A5C3MEG2-F1
#
_entry.id   AF-A0A5C3MEG2-F1
#
_cell.length_a   1.000
_cell.length_b   1.000
_cell.length_c   1.000
_cell.angle_alpha   90.00
_cell.angle_beta   90.00
_cell.angle_gamma   90.00
#
_symmetry.space_group_name_H-M   'P 1'
#
loop_
_entity.id
_entity.type
_entity.pdbx_description
1 polymer ?
#
loop_
_entity_poly.entity_id
_entity_poly.type
_entity_poly.pdbx_seq_one_letter_code
_entity_poly.pdbx_strand_id
1 'polypeptide(L)'
;LAVVVILEGPLSIVAVGKLLNLKCSSIVYVLLGLQAILLIPENDHDEPVQLFHTSLRGYLCTKERSREICINLQQTHATLAIKCLQVVVDYTTEEYCIKDTSIDFYASNYWLHHLHQSL
;
A
#
# COMPACT_ATOMS: atom_id res chain seq x y z
N LEU A 1 -6.11 4.89 -1.20
CA LEU A 1 -6.84 4.28 -0.06
C LEU A 1 -6.90 2.75 -0.15
N ALA A 2 -7.44 2.15 -1.22
CA ALA A 2 -7.59 0.69 -1.33
C ALA A 2 -6.30 -0.09 -1.01
N VAL A 3 -5.17 0.36 -1.57
CA VAL A 3 -3.84 -0.20 -1.27
C VAL A 3 -3.53 -0.14 0.23
N VAL A 4 -3.54 1.05 0.84
CA VAL A 4 -3.25 1.26 2.28
C VAL A 4 -4.12 0.38 3.18
N VAL A 5 -5.36 0.11 2.80
CA VAL A 5 -6.30 -0.73 3.56
C VAL A 5 -5.98 -2.22 3.47
N ILE A 6 -5.38 -2.65 2.36
CA ILE A 6 -5.16 -4.07 2.02
C ILE A 6 -3.72 -4.53 2.29
N LEU A 7 -2.79 -3.60 2.53
CA LEU A 7 -1.43 -3.96 2.91
C LEU A 7 -1.42 -4.90 4.12
N GLU A 8 -0.57 -5.93 4.06
CA GLU A 8 -0.38 -6.90 5.16
C GLU A 8 0.50 -6.34 6.30
N GLY A 9 1.13 -5.20 6.05
CA GLY A 9 1.91 -4.42 7.01
C GLY A 9 1.90 -2.95 6.60
N PRO A 10 1.86 -2.02 7.55
CA PRO A 10 1.75 -0.60 7.23
C PRO A 10 3.07 -0.11 6.59
N LEU A 11 2.97 0.75 5.57
CA LEU A 11 4.11 1.27 4.81
C LEU A 11 4.17 2.80 4.89
N SER A 12 5.38 3.35 4.79
CA SER A 12 5.59 4.80 4.68
C SER A 12 5.05 5.34 3.36
N ILE A 13 4.87 6.66 3.28
CA ILE A 13 4.40 7.33 2.06
C ILE A 13 5.39 7.10 0.92
N VAL A 14 6.69 7.13 1.22
CA VAL A 14 7.76 6.82 0.25
C VAL A 14 7.68 5.36 -0.21
N ALA A 15 7.51 4.40 0.71
CA ALA A 15 7.38 2.98 0.35
C ALA A 15 6.13 2.72 -0.52
N VAL A 16 4.99 3.33 -0.19
CA VAL A 16 3.76 3.25 -1.02
C VAL A 16 3.99 3.90 -2.38
N GLY A 17 4.71 5.02 -2.44
CA GLY A 17 5.10 5.69 -3.69
C GLY A 17 5.93 4.79 -4.59
N LYS A 18 6.96 4.16 -4.02
CA LYS A 18 7.80 3.19 -4.74
C LYS A 18 6.98 2.00 -5.23
N LEU A 19 6.17 1.38 -4.37
CA LEU A 19 5.32 0.23 -4.72
C LEU A 19 4.38 0.55 -5.88
N LEU A 20 3.74 1.72 -5.85
CA LEU A 20 2.74 2.09 -6.85
C LEU A 20 3.33 2.79 -8.07
N ASN A 21 4.63 3.09 -8.06
CA ASN A 21 5.29 3.97 -9.01
C ASN A 21 4.58 5.34 -9.12
N LEU A 22 4.33 5.97 -7.98
CA LEU A 22 3.66 7.26 -7.85
C LEU A 22 4.55 8.25 -7.09
N LYS A 23 4.41 9.55 -7.41
CA LYS A 23 5.06 10.63 -6.67
C LYS A 23 4.47 10.72 -5.25
N CYS A 24 5.33 10.89 -4.23
CA CYS A 24 4.90 11.08 -2.84
C CYS A 24 3.90 12.24 -2.70
N SER A 25 4.13 13.35 -3.40
CA SER A 25 3.22 14.50 -3.39
C SER A 25 1.78 14.15 -3.81
N SER A 26 1.62 13.26 -4.79
CA SER A 26 0.30 12.82 -5.24
C SER A 26 -0.37 11.93 -4.19
N ILE A 27 0.41 11.12 -3.49
CA ILE A 27 -0.08 10.28 -2.39
C ILE A 27 -0.51 11.17 -1.22
N VAL A 28 0.37 12.06 -0.75
CA VAL A 28 0.10 13.01 0.33
C VAL A 28 -1.19 13.79 0.05
N TYR A 29 -1.35 14.32 -1.16
CA TYR A 29 -2.55 15.06 -1.55
C TYR A 29 -3.84 14.24 -1.34
N VAL A 30 -3.83 12.96 -1.73
CA VAL A 30 -4.99 12.06 -1.53
C VAL A 30 -5.18 11.72 -0.05
N LEU A 31 -4.10 11.47 0.69
CA LEU A 31 -4.18 11.11 2.10
C LEU A 31 -4.68 12.27 2.96
N LEU A 32 -4.27 13.50 2.68
CA LEU A 32 -4.76 14.71 3.38
C LEU A 32 -6.28 14.86 3.26
N GLY A 33 -6.86 14.52 2.11
CA GLY A 33 -8.32 14.46 1.94
C GLY A 33 -9.02 13.41 2.81
N LEU A 34 -8.26 12.48 3.40
CA LEU A 34 -8.72 11.37 4.22
C LEU A 34 -8.16 11.44 5.66
N GLN A 35 -7.61 12.58 6.07
CA GLN A 35 -7.00 12.77 7.39
C GLN A 35 -7.94 12.49 8.58
N ALA A 36 -9.26 12.51 8.36
CA ALA A 36 -10.24 12.19 9.41
C ALA A 36 -10.27 10.70 9.77
N ILE A 37 -9.75 9.83 8.90
CA ILE A 37 -9.80 8.37 9.05
C ILE A 37 -8.41 7.70 9.00
N LEU A 38 -7.36 8.49 8.75
CA LEU A 38 -5.97 8.08 8.65
C LEU A 38 -5.10 8.88 9.61
N LEU A 39 -4.19 8.18 10.29
CA LEU A 39 -2.99 8.80 10.84
C LEU A 39 -1.99 8.96 9.70
N ILE A 40 -1.74 10.22 9.33
CA ILE A 40 -0.71 10.58 8.36
C ILE A 40 0.53 10.97 9.17
N PRO A 41 1.68 10.32 8.94
CA PRO A 41 2.91 10.62 9.67
C PRO A 41 3.41 12.03 9.38
N GLU A 42 4.21 12.59 10.30
CA GLU A 42 4.92 13.86 10.04
C GLU A 42 6.11 13.64 9.11
N ASN A 43 6.73 12.45 9.17
CA ASN A 43 7.83 12.05 8.30
C ASN A 43 7.39 11.02 7.27
N ASP A 44 7.44 11.40 5.98
CA ASP A 44 7.03 10.56 4.86
C ASP A 44 7.95 9.35 4.59
N HIS A 45 9.18 9.34 5.12
CA HIS A 45 10.22 8.35 4.80
C HIS A 45 10.11 7.05 5.59
N ASP A 46 10.03 7.17 6.92
CA ASP A 46 10.26 6.03 7.83
C ASP A 46 9.02 5.68 8.65
N GLU A 47 8.06 6.60 8.76
CA GLU A 47 6.84 6.39 9.53
C GLU A 47 5.70 5.95 8.60
N PRO A 48 4.91 4.95 8.99
CA PRO A 48 3.90 4.41 8.11
C PRO A 48 2.58 5.19 8.19
N VAL A 49 1.82 5.16 7.10
CA VAL A 49 0.42 5.59 7.10
C VAL A 49 -0.41 4.52 7.83
N GLN A 50 -1.22 4.93 8.81
CA GLN A 50 -2.06 4.01 9.57
C GLN A 50 -3.54 4.37 9.49
N LEU A 51 -4.40 3.36 9.53
CA LEU A 51 -5.84 3.55 9.70
C LEU A 51 -6.10 3.84 11.18
N PHE A 52 -6.94 4.83 11.51
CA PHE A 52 -7.32 5.07 12.92
C PHE A 52 -8.09 3.90 13.53
N HIS A 53 -8.86 3.18 12.70
CA HIS A 53 -9.70 2.09 13.16
C HIS A 53 -9.61 0.89 12.23
N THR A 54 -9.35 -0.29 12.80
CA THR A 54 -9.37 -1.58 12.10
C THR A 54 -10.74 -1.90 11.49
N SER A 55 -11.81 -1.34 12.06
CA SER A 55 -13.18 -1.46 11.53
C SER A 55 -13.33 -0.85 10.13
N LEU A 56 -12.50 0.13 9.76
CA LEU A 56 -12.53 0.75 8.43
C LEU A 56 -12.17 -0.26 7.33
N ARG A 57 -11.16 -1.11 7.55
CA ARG A 57 -10.82 -2.21 6.64
C ARG A 57 -12.00 -3.15 6.48
N GLY A 58 -12.58 -3.60 7.59
CA GLY A 58 -13.75 -4.48 7.56
C GLY A 58 -14.94 -3.86 6.82
N TYR A 59 -15.18 -2.56 6.99
CA TYR A 59 -16.23 -1.83 6.29
C TYR A 59 -15.99 -1.76 4.77
N LEU A 60 -14.81 -1.28 4.35
CA LEU A 60 -14.47 -1.08 2.93
C LEU A 60 -14.31 -2.39 2.15
N CYS A 61 -14.05 -3.51 2.83
CA CYS A 61 -13.93 -4.82 2.21
C CYS A 61 -15.25 -5.63 2.20
N THR A 62 -16.35 -5.07 2.72
CA THR A 62 -17.67 -5.74 2.78
C THR A 62 -18.66 -5.03 1.85
N LYS A 63 -19.08 -5.69 0.76
CA LYS A 63 -19.91 -5.07 -0.31
C LYS A 63 -21.26 -4.59 0.21
N GLU A 64 -21.87 -5.34 1.11
CA GLU A 64 -23.18 -5.04 1.71
C GLU A 64 -23.15 -3.74 2.52
N ARG A 65 -22.00 -3.43 3.14
CA ARG A 65 -21.82 -2.28 4.02
C ARG A 65 -21.35 -1.03 3.27
N SER A 66 -20.45 -1.20 2.30
CA SER A 66 -19.76 -0.10 1.61
C SER A 66 -20.28 0.18 0.20
N ARG A 67 -21.10 -0.70 -0.37
CA ARG A 67 -21.79 -0.51 -1.67
C ARG A 67 -20.82 -0.07 -2.77
N GLU A 68 -20.94 1.17 -3.24
CA GLU A 68 -20.19 1.73 -4.36
C GLU A 68 -18.70 1.95 -4.04
N ILE A 69 -18.38 2.20 -2.77
CA ILE A 69 -16.99 2.42 -2.32
C ILE A 69 -16.31 1.14 -1.83
N CYS A 70 -16.94 -0.02 -2.02
CA CYS A 70 -16.35 -1.31 -1.69
C CYS A 70 -15.09 -1.54 -2.52
N ILE A 71 -14.00 -1.90 -1.86
CA ILE A 71 -12.76 -2.24 -2.53
C ILE A 71 -12.93 -3.59 -3.23
N ASN A 72 -12.50 -3.66 -4.49
CA ASN A 72 -12.33 -4.93 -5.18
C ASN A 72 -11.05 -5.62 -4.65
N LEU A 73 -11.22 -6.53 -3.69
CA LEU A 73 -10.10 -7.26 -3.06
C LEU A 73 -9.27 -8.00 -4.10
N GLN A 74 -9.92 -8.77 -4.97
CA GLN A 74 -9.25 -9.61 -5.98
C GLN A 74 -8.36 -8.76 -6.90
N GLN A 75 -8.91 -7.70 -7.47
CA GLN A 75 -8.17 -6.80 -8.37
C GLN A 75 -7.06 -6.05 -7.64
N THR A 76 -7.31 -5.62 -6.40
CA THR A 76 -6.29 -4.89 -5.62
C THR A 76 -5.13 -5.80 -5.23
N HIS A 77 -5.41 -7.04 -4.80
CA HIS A 77 -4.39 -8.05 -4.53
C HIS A 77 -3.62 -8.44 -5.78
N ALA A 78 -4.28 -8.62 -6.93
CA ALA A 78 -3.58 -8.86 -8.21
C ALA A 78 -2.61 -7.73 -8.54
N THR A 79 -3.07 -6.48 -8.39
CA THR A 79 -2.24 -5.29 -8.61
C THR A 79 -1.03 -5.28 -7.67
N LEU A 80 -1.25 -5.54 -6.38
CA LEU A 80 -0.18 -5.58 -5.38
C LEU A 80 0.83 -6.70 -5.64
N ALA A 81 0.38 -7.89 -6.05
CA ALA A 81 1.28 -8.97 -6.44
C ALA A 81 2.22 -8.56 -7.57
N ILE A 82 1.68 -7.97 -8.64
CA ILE A 82 2.47 -7.47 -9.78
C ILE A 82 3.44 -6.38 -9.31
N LYS A 83 2.98 -5.43 -8.50
CA LYS A 83 3.81 -4.34 -8.01
C LYS A 83 4.94 -4.82 -7.10
N CYS A 84 4.68 -5.75 -6.19
CA CYS A 84 5.72 -6.35 -5.37
C CYS A 84 6.74 -7.10 -6.23
N LEU A 85 6.30 -7.85 -7.24
CA LEU A 85 7.21 -8.53 -8.17
C LEU A 85 8.08 -7.54 -8.96
N GLN A 86 7.52 -6.42 -9.41
CA GLN A 86 8.28 -5.35 -10.06
C GLN A 86 9.39 -4.82 -9.15
N VAL A 87 9.07 -4.50 -7.89
CA VAL A 87 10.07 -4.06 -6.90
C VAL A 87 11.17 -5.11 -6.71
N VAL A 88 10.81 -6.39 -6.55
CA VAL A 88 11.77 -7.48 -6.35
C VAL A 88 12.69 -7.65 -7.56
N VAL A 89 12.17 -7.50 -8.78
CA VAL A 89 12.96 -7.62 -10.01
C VAL A 89 13.85 -6.38 -10.21
N ASP A 90 13.31 -5.17 -10.04
CA ASP A 90 14.04 -3.92 -10.21
C ASP A 90 15.17 -3.74 -9.18
N TYR A 91 15.05 -4.34 -7.98
CA TYR A 91 16.15 -4.42 -7.01
C TYR A 91 17.41 -5.10 -7.57
N THR A 92 17.25 -6.01 -8.54
CA THR A 92 18.37 -6.77 -9.11
C THR A 92 19.16 -6.02 -10.19
N THR A 93 18.73 -4.81 -10.59
CA THR A 93 19.25 -4.13 -11.79
C THR A 93 19.91 -2.75 -11.56
N GLU A 94 19.78 -2.09 -10.40
CA GLU A 94 20.36 -0.74 -10.18
C GLU A 94 21.21 -0.60 -8.89
N GLU A 95 22.42 -0.04 -9.03
CA GLU A 95 23.27 0.47 -7.94
C GLU A 95 22.89 1.93 -7.58
N TYR A 96 22.68 2.17 -6.28
CA TYR A 96 22.68 3.47 -5.58
C TYR A 96 21.53 4.48 -5.82
N CYS A 97 20.48 4.37 -5.00
CA CYS A 97 19.80 5.51 -4.36
C CYS A 97 19.19 5.05 -3.03
N ILE A 98 19.06 5.96 -2.06
CA ILE A 98 18.70 5.70 -0.65
C ILE A 98 17.61 4.62 -0.56
N LYS A 99 18.06 3.42 -0.20
CA LYS A 99 17.23 2.22 -0.14
C LYS A 99 16.30 2.40 1.05
N ASP A 100 15.03 2.61 0.75
CA ASP A 100 14.01 2.34 1.74
C ASP A 100 13.91 0.81 1.79
N THR A 101 14.63 0.20 2.74
CA THR A 101 14.67 -1.25 2.88
C THR A 101 13.32 -1.83 3.24
N SER A 102 12.37 -1.00 3.72
CA SER A 102 11.05 -1.47 4.11
C SER A 102 10.24 -1.97 2.92
N ILE A 103 10.35 -1.32 1.75
CA ILE A 103 9.60 -1.76 0.57
C ILE A 103 10.18 -3.05 -0.04
N ASP A 104 11.50 -3.20 -0.05
CA ASP A 104 12.16 -4.43 -0.53
C ASP A 104 11.77 -5.62 0.35
N PHE A 105 11.78 -5.42 1.67
CA PHE A 105 11.33 -6.41 2.64
C PHE A 105 9.85 -6.74 2.45
N TYR A 106 8.98 -5.74 2.36
CA TYR A 106 7.54 -5.96 2.15
C TYR A 106 7.28 -6.75 0.87
N ALA A 107 7.86 -6.30 -0.25
CA ALA A 107 7.64 -6.91 -1.55
C ALA A 107 8.09 -8.36 -1.57
N SER A 108 9.27 -8.65 -1.00
CA SER A 108 9.82 -10.01 -0.91
C SER A 108 8.98 -10.95 -0.04
N ASN A 109 8.38 -10.45 1.05
CA ASN A 109 7.58 -11.26 1.97
C ASN A 109 6.13 -11.47 1.52
N TYR A 110 5.53 -10.52 0.79
CA TYR A 110 4.08 -10.49 0.57
C TYR A 110 3.62 -10.64 -0.89
N TRP A 111 4.51 -10.65 -1.89
CA TRP A 111 4.09 -10.82 -3.29
C TRP A 111 3.27 -12.09 -3.52
N LEU A 112 3.71 -13.22 -2.97
CA LEU A 112 3.04 -14.51 -3.13
C LEU A 112 1.70 -14.55 -2.38
N HIS A 113 1.66 -13.94 -1.21
CA HIS A 113 0.42 -13.80 -0.44
C HIS A 113 -0.63 -13.01 -1.25
N HIS A 114 -0.25 -11.87 -1.81
CA HIS A 114 -1.15 -11.08 -2.65
C HIS A 114 -1.56 -11.83 -3.93
N LEU A 115 -0.66 -12.62 -4.52
CA LEU A 115 -1.01 -13.44 -5.68
C LEU A 115 -2.07 -14.47 -5.31
N HIS A 116 -1.89 -15.18 -4.20
CA HIS A 116 -2.85 -16.16 -3.71
C HIS A 116 -4.22 -15.54 -3.41
N GLN A 117 -4.26 -14.35 -2.79
CA GLN A 117 -5.52 -13.63 -2.51
C GLN A 117 -6.23 -13.08 -3.76
N SER A 118 -5.56 -13.12 -4.93
CA SER A 118 -6.11 -12.61 -6.18
C SER A 118 -6.73 -13.69 -7.07
N LEU A 119 -6.56 -14.96 -6.71
CA LEU A 119 -7.13 -16.13 -7.40
C LEU A 119 -8.50 -16.47 -6.81
#